data_AF-A0A7Y3EJA9-F1
#
_entry.id   AF-A0A7Y3EJA9-F1
#
_cell.length_a   1.000
_cell.length_b   1.000
_cell.length_c   1.000
_cell.angle_alpha   90.00
_cell.angle_beta   90.00
_cell.angle_gamma   90.00
#
_symmetry.space_group_name_H-M   'P 1'
#
loop_
_entity.id
_entity.type
_entity.pdbx_description
1 polymer ?
#
loop_
_entity_poly.entity_id
_entity_poly.type
_entity_poly.pdbx_seq_one_letter_code
_entity_poly.pdbx_strand_id
1 'polypeptide(L)'
;MKKLLSKDLKKYRDLQWKKQKGICPICEIYIEKEDIVLDHDHGDGNCRQVLHRSCNSFEGKIKKDYTRYVSGKGISFVNALQNTVKYLLKDYSKNPIHPTELTELEKELKQVNKRIKSLQRESVIIQYKERAKELRSLIKEERKKNSWQHKK
;
A
#
# COMPACT_ATOMS: atom_id res chain seq x y z
N MET A 1 30.15 21.21 -14.47
CA MET A 1 28.85 21.09 -13.77
C MET A 1 28.67 22.30 -12.85
N LYS A 2 27.54 23.02 -12.87
CA LYS A 2 27.30 24.18 -11.98
C LYS A 2 26.57 23.71 -10.72
N LYS A 3 27.22 23.80 -9.56
CA LYS A 3 26.63 23.42 -8.27
C LYS A 3 25.77 24.55 -7.72
N LEU A 4 24.57 24.24 -7.24
CA LEU A 4 23.71 25.20 -6.55
C LEU A 4 24.33 25.56 -5.19
N LEU A 5 24.52 26.85 -4.92
CA LEU A 5 25.03 27.31 -3.63
C LEU A 5 23.92 27.27 -2.58
N SER A 6 24.28 27.01 -1.33
CA SER A 6 23.31 26.96 -0.22
C SER A 6 22.49 28.24 -0.09
N LYS A 7 23.09 29.41 -0.35
CA LYS A 7 22.40 30.71 -0.35
C LYS A 7 21.32 30.83 -1.43
N ASP A 8 21.47 30.11 -2.55
CA ASP A 8 20.55 30.14 -3.68
C ASP A 8 19.46 29.06 -3.58
N LEU A 9 19.58 28.12 -2.64
CA LEU A 9 18.67 26.98 -2.48
C LEU A 9 17.22 27.40 -2.28
N LYS A 10 16.96 28.38 -1.40
CA LYS A 10 15.61 28.89 -1.15
C LYS A 10 15.02 29.54 -2.40
N LYS A 11 15.81 30.38 -3.08
CA LYS A 11 15.41 31.06 -4.32
C LYS A 11 15.10 30.06 -5.44
N TYR A 12 15.94 29.04 -5.60
CA TYR A 12 15.73 28.00 -6.61
C TYR A 12 14.47 27.18 -6.33
N ARG A 13 14.25 26.80 -5.07
CA ARG A 13 13.06 26.08 -4.62
C ARG A 13 11.77 26.87 -4.89
N ASP A 14 11.74 28.15 -4.54
CA ASP A 14 10.62 29.05 -4.81
C ASP A 14 10.36 29.18 -6.32
N LEU A 15 11.41 29.26 -7.13
CA LEU A 15 11.29 29.32 -8.59
C LEU A 15 10.69 28.03 -9.16
N GLN A 16 11.12 26.86 -8.67
CA GLN A 16 10.57 25.56 -9.10
C GLN A 16 9.11 25.41 -8.71
N TRP A 17 8.73 25.80 -7.50
CA TRP A 17 7.35 25.80 -7.06
C TRP A 17 6.45 26.67 -7.96
N LYS A 18 6.89 27.89 -8.30
CA LYS A 18 6.18 28.75 -9.24
C LYS A 18 6.05 28.11 -10.62
N LYS A 19 7.13 27.52 -11.14
CA LYS A 19 7.11 26.81 -12.44
C LYS A 19 6.12 25.63 -12.44
N GLN A 20 6.03 24.92 -11.32
CA GLN A 20 5.09 23.82 -11.12
C GLN A 20 3.66 24.28 -10.79
N LYS A 21 3.40 25.59 -10.70
CA LYS A 21 2.11 26.16 -10.25
C LYS A 21 1.67 25.61 -8.89
N GLY A 22 2.64 25.29 -8.04
CA GLY A 22 2.42 24.66 -6.74
C GLY A 22 1.95 23.21 -6.78
N ILE A 23 1.93 22.54 -7.92
CA ILE A 23 1.48 21.15 -8.03
C ILE A 23 2.65 20.17 -7.80
N CYS A 24 2.43 19.21 -6.91
CA CYS A 24 3.35 18.10 -6.69
C CYS A 24 3.31 17.13 -7.88
N PRO A 25 4.44 16.81 -8.54
CA PRO A 25 4.45 15.90 -9.69
C PRO A 25 4.22 14.43 -9.33
N ILE A 26 4.26 14.04 -8.05
CA ILE A 26 4.04 12.64 -7.62
C ILE A 26 2.56 12.37 -7.32
N CYS A 27 1.93 13.22 -6.51
CA CYS A 27 0.53 13.02 -6.09
C CYS A 27 -0.46 13.92 -6.83
N GLU A 28 0.01 14.85 -7.66
CA GLU A 28 -0.79 15.80 -8.46
C GLU A 28 -1.67 16.74 -7.62
N ILE A 29 -1.32 16.92 -6.35
CA ILE A 29 -2.02 17.81 -5.40
C ILE A 29 -1.20 19.09 -5.18
N TYR A 30 -1.88 20.19 -4.88
CA TYR A 30 -1.26 21.46 -4.52
C TYR A 30 -0.42 21.37 -3.23
N ILE A 31 0.71 22.05 -3.19
CA ILE A 31 1.64 22.15 -2.06
C ILE A 31 1.70 23.62 -1.64
N GLU A 32 1.43 23.89 -0.37
CA GLU A 32 1.72 25.22 0.19
C GLU A 32 3.22 25.51 0.16
N LYS A 33 3.57 26.77 -0.07
CA LYS A 33 4.97 27.15 -0.30
C LYS A 33 5.87 26.80 0.89
N GLU A 34 5.33 26.80 2.10
CA GLU A 34 6.04 26.51 3.35
C GLU A 34 6.40 25.02 3.49
N ASP A 35 5.66 24.15 2.79
CA ASP A 35 5.77 22.69 2.92
C ASP A 35 6.59 22.02 1.81
N ILE A 36 7.12 22.80 0.87
CA ILE A 36 7.88 22.28 -0.26
C ILE A 36 9.29 21.83 0.14
N VAL A 37 9.68 20.68 -0.39
CA VAL A 37 11.06 20.17 -0.34
C VAL A 37 11.60 20.04 -1.75
N LEU A 38 12.89 20.33 -1.95
CA LEU A 38 13.55 20.16 -3.24
C LEU A 38 14.14 18.76 -3.34
N ASP A 39 13.61 17.94 -4.25
CA ASP A 39 14.16 16.62 -4.54
C ASP A 39 15.41 16.71 -5.43
N HIS A 40 16.29 15.72 -5.31
CA HIS A 40 17.47 15.58 -6.15
C HIS A 40 17.79 14.11 -6.39
N ASP A 41 18.42 13.82 -7.53
CA ASP A 41 18.89 12.47 -7.81
C ASP A 41 20.12 12.14 -6.94
N HIS A 42 20.08 11.01 -6.24
CA HIS A 42 21.18 10.55 -5.39
C HIS A 42 22.32 9.86 -6.19
N GLY A 43 22.17 9.70 -7.50
CA GLY A 43 23.21 9.16 -8.38
C GLY A 43 24.08 10.27 -8.96
N ASP A 44 23.47 11.17 -9.75
CA ASP A 44 24.20 12.25 -10.45
C ASP A 44 24.17 13.61 -9.71
N GLY A 45 23.36 13.75 -8.66
CA GLY A 45 23.24 14.95 -7.84
C GLY A 45 22.36 16.06 -8.43
N ASN A 46 21.70 15.82 -9.57
CA ASN A 46 20.88 16.84 -10.23
C ASN A 46 19.58 17.09 -9.44
N CYS A 47 19.27 18.36 -9.21
CA CYS A 47 17.96 18.76 -8.66
C CYS A 47 16.85 18.31 -9.62
N ARG A 48 15.79 17.73 -9.07
CA ARG A 48 14.59 17.35 -9.82
C ARG A 48 13.54 18.44 -9.68
N GLN A 49 12.54 18.20 -8.85
CA GLN A 49 11.37 19.06 -8.68
C GLN A 49 11.08 19.31 -7.21
N VAL A 50 10.19 20.26 -6.93
CA VAL A 50 9.65 20.41 -5.57
C VAL A 50 8.51 19.43 -5.33
N LEU A 51 8.51 18.81 -4.16
CA LEU A 51 7.53 17.79 -3.75
C LEU A 51 6.90 18.17 -2.41
N HIS A 52 5.76 17.56 -2.07
CA HIS A 52 5.37 17.43 -0.66
C HIS A 52 6.45 16.65 0.08
N ARG A 53 6.71 17.02 1.35
CA ARG A 53 7.63 16.28 2.23
C ARG A 53 7.27 14.78 2.34
N SER A 54 5.97 14.47 2.35
CA SER A 54 5.44 13.10 2.38
C SER A 54 5.76 12.33 1.11
N CYS A 55 5.55 12.93 -0.06
CA CYS A 55 5.88 12.34 -1.37
C CYS A 55 7.38 12.08 -1.51
N ASN A 56 8.23 13.03 -1.09
CA ASN A 56 9.68 12.85 -1.07
C ASN A 56 10.09 11.67 -0.18
N SER A 57 9.50 11.58 1.01
CA SER A 57 9.75 10.46 1.94
C SER A 57 9.24 9.12 1.41
N PHE A 58 8.14 9.13 0.66
CA PHE A 58 7.56 7.94 0.03
C PHE A 58 8.46 7.42 -1.09
N GLU A 59 8.92 8.27 -2.01
CA GLU A 59 9.87 7.89 -3.07
C GLU A 59 11.13 7.26 -2.47
N GLY A 60 11.72 7.90 -1.46
CA GLY A 60 12.93 7.40 -0.81
C GLY A 60 12.74 6.02 -0.14
N LYS A 61 11.56 5.76 0.45
CA LYS A 61 11.23 4.44 1.01
C LYS A 61 11.12 3.38 -0.08
N ILE A 62 10.40 3.67 -1.17
CA ILE A 62 10.30 2.74 -2.30
C ILE A 62 11.68 2.46 -2.89
N LYS A 63 12.51 3.50 -3.06
CA LYS A 63 13.88 3.34 -3.56
C LYS A 63 14.72 2.44 -2.65
N LYS A 64 14.62 2.64 -1.33
CA LYS A 64 15.31 1.81 -0.33
C LYS A 64 14.90 0.34 -0.44
N ASP A 65 13.60 0.07 -0.50
CA ASP A 65 13.08 -1.30 -0.61
C ASP A 65 13.44 -1.94 -1.95
N TYR A 66 13.39 -1.18 -3.05
CA TYR A 66 13.91 -1.62 -4.34
C TYR A 66 15.38 -2.03 -4.24
N THR A 67 16.23 -1.19 -3.63
CA THR A 67 17.66 -1.49 -3.48
C THR A 67 17.85 -2.78 -2.68
N ARG A 68 17.08 -2.97 -1.62
CA ARG A 68 17.16 -4.14 -0.75
C ARG A 68 16.68 -5.44 -1.39
N TYR A 69 15.59 -5.40 -2.17
CA TYR A 69 14.87 -6.63 -2.58
C TYR A 69 14.87 -6.89 -4.08
N VAL A 70 15.08 -5.87 -4.92
CA VAL A 70 14.85 -5.95 -6.36
C VAL A 70 16.10 -5.68 -7.17
N SER A 71 16.99 -4.79 -6.72
CA SER A 71 18.16 -4.34 -7.48
C SER A 71 19.08 -5.48 -7.95
N GLY A 72 19.26 -6.52 -7.12
CA GLY A 72 20.07 -7.71 -7.45
C GLY A 72 19.51 -8.56 -8.59
N LYS A 73 18.30 -8.27 -9.09
CA LYS A 73 17.68 -8.95 -10.24
C LYS A 73 18.07 -8.32 -11.59
N GLY A 74 18.93 -7.30 -11.61
CA GLY A 74 19.41 -6.66 -12.85
C GLY A 74 18.38 -5.77 -13.57
N ILE A 75 17.27 -5.44 -12.91
CA ILE A 75 16.25 -4.51 -13.42
C ILE A 75 16.46 -3.12 -12.82
N SER A 76 16.28 -2.05 -13.60
CA SER A 76 16.35 -0.68 -13.10
C SER A 76 15.17 -0.31 -12.20
N PHE A 77 15.34 0.70 -11.35
CA PHE A 77 14.28 1.19 -10.45
C PHE A 77 13.01 1.60 -11.20
N VAL A 78 13.17 2.37 -12.29
CA VAL A 78 12.05 2.85 -13.10
C VAL A 78 11.31 1.68 -13.77
N ASN A 79 12.05 0.71 -14.33
CA ASN A 79 11.44 -0.46 -14.97
C ASN A 79 10.71 -1.34 -13.94
N ALA A 80 11.26 -1.47 -12.72
CA ALA A 80 10.60 -2.18 -11.63
C ALA A 80 9.25 -1.51 -11.30
N LEU A 81 9.23 -0.18 -11.13
CA LEU A 81 7.99 0.56 -10.86
C LEU A 81 6.96 0.42 -11.99
N GLN A 82 7.38 0.57 -13.25
CA GLN A 82 6.48 0.40 -14.40
C GLN A 82 5.90 -1.02 -14.47
N ASN A 83 6.72 -2.04 -14.22
CA ASN A 83 6.26 -3.42 -14.19
C ASN A 83 5.34 -3.69 -13.01
N THR A 84 5.58 -3.08 -11.85
CA THR A 84 4.66 -3.13 -10.70
C THR A 84 3.31 -2.53 -11.05
N VAL A 85 3.27 -1.35 -11.69
CA VAL A 85 2.01 -0.73 -12.15
C VAL A 85 1.27 -1.66 -13.11
N LYS A 86 1.96 -2.20 -14.13
CA LYS A 86 1.37 -3.17 -15.07
C LYS A 86 0.82 -4.41 -14.37
N TYR A 87 1.56 -4.94 -13.38
CA TYR A 87 1.15 -6.10 -12.60
C TYR A 87 -0.12 -5.83 -11.78
N LEU A 88 -0.20 -4.65 -11.13
CA LEU A 88 -1.33 -4.27 -10.27
C LEU A 88 -2.59 -3.88 -11.05
N LEU A 89 -2.44 -3.35 -12.27
CA LEU A 89 -3.57 -2.99 -13.14
C LEU A 89 -4.22 -4.19 -13.84
N LYS A 90 -3.58 -5.37 -13.79
CA LYS A 90 -4.15 -6.58 -14.39
C LYS A 90 -5.38 -7.03 -13.61
N ASP A 91 -6.44 -7.39 -14.32
CA ASP A 91 -7.66 -7.95 -13.72
C ASP A 91 -7.40 -9.38 -13.21
N TYR A 92 -7.54 -9.56 -11.90
CA TYR A 92 -7.46 -10.86 -11.21
C TYR A 92 -8.80 -11.27 -10.59
N SER A 93 -9.91 -10.59 -10.91
CA SER A 93 -11.24 -10.84 -10.31
C SER A 93 -11.74 -12.27 -10.51
N LYS A 94 -11.23 -12.97 -11.52
CA LYS A 94 -11.57 -14.37 -11.83
C LYS A 94 -10.63 -15.39 -11.15
N ASN A 95 -9.59 -14.94 -10.46
CA ASN A 95 -8.65 -15.82 -9.79
C ASN A 95 -9.23 -16.39 -8.48
N PRO A 96 -8.69 -17.53 -8.00
CA PRO A 96 -9.04 -18.04 -6.68
C PRO A 96 -8.65 -17.06 -5.56
N ILE A 97 -9.45 -17.04 -4.50
CA ILE A 97 -9.16 -16.28 -3.28
C ILE A 97 -8.04 -16.97 -2.49
N HIS A 98 -7.11 -16.19 -1.93
CA HIS A 98 -6.00 -16.73 -1.15
C HIS A 98 -6.49 -17.38 0.16
N PRO A 99 -5.96 -18.53 0.60
CA PRO A 99 -6.48 -19.24 1.79
C PRO A 99 -6.45 -18.47 3.12
N THR A 100 -5.62 -17.42 3.22
CA THR A 100 -5.57 -16.56 4.41
C THR A 100 -6.58 -15.41 4.38
N GLU A 101 -7.15 -15.12 3.21
CA GLU A 101 -8.23 -14.15 3.10
C GLU A 101 -9.48 -14.78 3.70
N LEU A 102 -9.99 -14.16 4.75
CA LEU A 102 -11.16 -14.67 5.45
C LEU A 102 -12.41 -14.26 4.66
N THR A 103 -13.25 -15.23 4.34
CA THR A 103 -14.64 -14.98 3.93
C THR A 103 -15.38 -14.19 5.01
N GLU A 104 -16.51 -13.57 4.65
CA GLU A 104 -17.33 -12.82 5.61
C GLU A 104 -17.78 -13.71 6.78
N LEU A 105 -18.11 -14.98 6.52
CA LEU A 105 -18.43 -15.96 7.56
C LEU A 105 -17.23 -16.26 8.48
N GLU A 106 -16.02 -16.37 7.93
CA GLU A 106 -14.81 -16.59 8.72
C GLU A 106 -14.41 -15.36 9.54
N LYS A 107 -14.63 -14.14 9.00
CA LYS A 107 -14.47 -12.88 9.75
C LYS A 107 -15.45 -12.82 10.91
N GLU A 108 -16.72 -13.15 10.68
CA GLU A 108 -17.74 -13.21 11.73
C GLU A 108 -17.37 -14.24 12.79
N LEU A 109 -16.99 -15.46 12.40
CA LEU A 109 -16.56 -16.50 13.33
C LEU A 109 -15.37 -16.06 14.18
N LYS A 110 -14.39 -15.35 13.58
CA LYS A 110 -13.25 -14.79 14.32
C LYS A 110 -13.71 -13.76 15.35
N GLN A 111 -14.64 -12.88 15.00
CA GLN A 111 -15.20 -11.89 15.92
C GLN A 111 -16.01 -12.54 17.06
N VAL A 112 -16.86 -13.52 16.75
CA VAL A 112 -17.64 -14.30 17.72
C VAL A 112 -16.71 -15.01 18.71
N ASN A 113 -15.67 -15.71 18.22
CA ASN A 113 -14.71 -16.38 19.10
C ASN A 113 -13.93 -15.39 19.98
N LYS A 114 -13.59 -14.21 19.47
CA LYS A 114 -12.99 -13.13 20.27
C LYS A 114 -13.95 -12.67 21.37
N ARG A 115 -15.24 -12.50 21.04
CA ARG A 115 -16.27 -12.06 21.99
C ARG A 115 -16.47 -13.07 23.11
N ILE A 116 -16.56 -14.38 22.81
CA ILE A 116 -16.66 -15.47 23.80
C ILE A 116 -15.61 -15.34 24.90
N LYS A 117 -14.34 -15.07 24.54
CA LYS A 117 -13.23 -14.93 25.50
C LYS A 117 -13.37 -13.76 26.47
N SER A 118 -14.21 -12.78 26.14
CA SER A 118 -14.43 -11.57 26.95
C SER A 118 -15.73 -11.59 27.74
N LEU A 119 -16.61 -12.56 27.48
CA LEU A 119 -17.89 -12.66 28.15
C LEU A 119 -17.72 -13.35 29.51
N GLN A 120 -18.52 -12.92 30.49
CA GLN A 120 -18.52 -13.50 31.85
C GLN A 120 -19.84 -14.23 32.18
N ARG A 121 -20.93 -13.90 31.49
CA ARG A 121 -22.25 -14.50 31.73
C ARG A 121 -22.38 -15.81 30.95
N GLU A 122 -22.56 -16.92 31.66
CA GLU A 122 -22.61 -18.27 31.06
C GLU A 122 -23.73 -18.41 30.02
N SER A 123 -24.93 -17.89 30.28
CA SER A 123 -26.05 -17.95 29.31
C SER A 123 -25.72 -17.26 27.98
N VAL A 124 -25.01 -16.13 28.03
CA VAL A 124 -24.57 -15.40 26.84
C VAL A 124 -23.41 -16.13 26.16
N ILE A 125 -22.50 -16.74 26.94
CA ILE A 125 -21.41 -17.57 26.39
C ILE A 125 -21.98 -18.75 25.59
N ILE A 126 -23.01 -19.42 26.12
CA ILE A 126 -23.70 -20.54 25.44
C ILE A 126 -24.28 -20.07 24.10
N GLN A 127 -25.02 -18.95 24.08
CA GLN A 127 -25.58 -18.38 22.85
C GLN A 127 -24.50 -18.10 21.78
N TYR A 128 -23.36 -17.52 22.17
CA TYR A 128 -22.28 -17.24 21.23
C TYR A 128 -21.55 -18.51 20.78
N LYS A 129 -21.42 -19.54 21.63
CA LYS A 129 -20.86 -20.85 21.26
C LYS A 129 -21.76 -21.55 20.24
N GLU A 130 -23.08 -21.44 20.37
CA GLU A 130 -24.05 -21.96 19.41
C GLU A 130 -23.91 -21.25 18.05
N ARG A 131 -23.87 -19.90 18.04
CA ARG A 131 -23.61 -19.14 16.82
C ARG A 131 -22.27 -19.53 16.16
N ALA A 132 -21.21 -19.70 16.95
CA ALA A 132 -19.93 -20.16 16.43
C ALA A 132 -20.00 -21.55 15.78
N LYS A 133 -20.82 -22.46 16.33
CA LYS A 133 -21.06 -23.80 15.77
C LYS A 133 -21.82 -23.71 14.44
N GLU A 134 -22.85 -22.88 14.37
CA GLU A 134 -23.60 -22.59 13.14
C GLU A 134 -22.69 -22.06 12.03
N LEU A 135 -21.89 -21.02 12.34
CA LEU A 135 -20.95 -20.43 11.39
C LEU A 135 -19.93 -21.45 10.85
N ARG A 136 -19.40 -22.33 11.71
CA ARG A 136 -18.50 -23.42 11.27
C ARG A 136 -19.18 -24.37 10.27
N SER A 137 -20.47 -24.65 10.44
CA SER A 137 -21.24 -25.48 9.51
C SER A 137 -21.39 -24.77 8.17
N LEU A 138 -21.79 -23.50 8.18
CA LEU A 138 -21.95 -22.69 6.97
C LEU A 138 -20.64 -22.56 6.18
N ILE A 139 -19.52 -22.29 6.86
CA ILE A 139 -18.19 -22.23 6.23
C ILE A 139 -17.83 -23.57 5.56
N LYS A 140 -18.14 -24.70 6.22
CA LYS A 140 -17.86 -26.03 5.66
C LYS A 140 -18.68 -26.27 4.38
N GLU A 141 -19.94 -25.85 4.36
CA GLU A 141 -20.80 -25.95 3.18
C GLU A 141 -20.34 -25.02 2.05
N GLU A 142 -19.98 -23.79 2.37
CA GLU A 142 -19.47 -22.82 1.40
C GLU A 142 -18.17 -23.31 0.74
N ARG A 143 -17.23 -23.84 1.54
CA ARG A 143 -15.98 -24.44 1.03
C ARG A 143 -16.22 -25.64 0.12
N LYS A 144 -17.24 -26.46 0.40
CA LYS A 144 -17.61 -27.57 -0.49
C LYS A 144 -18.14 -27.05 -1.83
N LYS A 145 -19.00 -26.03 -1.82
CA LYS A 145 -19.59 -25.43 -3.03
C LYS A 145 -18.57 -24.68 -3.88
N ASN A 146 -17.62 -24.02 -3.22
CA ASN A 146 -16.63 -23.15 -3.86
C ASN A 146 -15.24 -23.77 -3.97
N SER A 147 -15.14 -25.11 -3.88
CA SER A 147 -13.87 -25.81 -4.05
C SER A 147 -13.30 -25.59 -5.46
N TRP A 148 -12.07 -25.08 -5.53
CA TRP A 148 -11.38 -24.79 -6.79
C TRP A 148 -11.33 -25.99 -7.74
N GLN A 149 -11.26 -27.22 -7.21
CA GLN A 149 -11.14 -28.44 -8.01
C GLN A 149 -12.48 -28.98 -8.57
N HIS A 150 -13.63 -28.39 -8.22
CA HIS A 150 -14.96 -28.93 -8.58
C HIS A 150 -15.72 -28.09 -9.60
N LYS A 151 -15.11 -27.03 -10.16
CA LYS A 151 -15.61 -26.33 -11.35
C LYS A 151 -14.88 -26.87 -12.59
N LYS A 152 -15.24 -28.07 -13.04
CA LYS A 152 -15.01 -28.53 -14.41
C LYS A 152 -16.32 -28.48 -15.17
#